data_AF-A0A1Q6RDE3-F1
#
_entry.id   AF-A0A1Q6RDE3-F1
#
_cell.length_a   1.000
_cell.length_b   1.000
_cell.length_c   1.000
_cell.angle_alpha   90.00
_cell.angle_beta   90.00
_cell.angle_gamma   90.00
#
_symmetry.space_group_name_H-M   'P 1'
#
loop_
_entity.id
_entity.type
_entity.pdbx_description
1 polymer ?
#
loop_
_entity_poly.entity_id
_entity_poly.type
_entity_poly.pdbx_seq_one_letter_code
_entity_poly.pdbx_strand_id
1 'polypeptide(L)'
;MYAYYAQVDRKKVREILIKELGLKDSDSFHHEGSKHRRGQRTITRPILQDIELPLTDIDARHETYTALLSKLSLASDHLENLLSRGMTEEMICRNGYKTMPVAGFSAIAKQLHEEGHYLAGVPGFYHDTAGNWTICKERRGILVPARTPEGKIQGLQIRLDFIKKGKFRWLTSVGKQDGCKAECWTHIAGEPTPTVLLTEGPMKADVIHHITGLTVIAVPGVNSLNHLKETLEYVQSKGTTKIMTAFDMDYLKNPHVKDGYFNLATILAQVGIDYGTYLWDPQYKGLDDYVWHCRQEGLL
;
A
#
# COMPACT_ATOMS: atom_id res chain seq x y z
N MET A 1 14.22 14.34 11.53
CA MET A 1 14.38 15.79 11.31
C MET A 1 15.85 16.23 11.42
N TYR A 2 16.58 15.93 12.52
CA TYR A 2 18.01 16.30 12.70
C TYR A 2 18.94 15.86 11.55
N ALA A 3 18.82 14.62 11.06
CA ALA A 3 19.65 14.07 9.98
C ALA A 3 19.64 14.90 8.67
N TYR A 4 18.47 15.47 8.35
CA TYR A 4 18.27 16.29 7.16
C TYR A 4 18.93 17.66 7.31
N TYR A 5 18.82 18.25 8.50
CA TYR A 5 19.46 19.53 8.83
C TYR A 5 20.98 19.43 9.01
N ALA A 6 21.47 18.30 9.54
CA ALA A 6 22.88 18.07 9.81
C ALA A 6 23.65 17.40 8.65
N GLN A 7 22.97 17.06 7.54
CA GLN A 7 23.54 16.36 6.38
C GLN A 7 24.36 15.11 6.75
N VAL A 8 23.87 14.33 7.72
CA VAL A 8 24.53 13.10 8.17
C VAL A 8 23.74 11.87 7.77
N ASP A 9 24.45 10.78 7.49
CA ASP A 9 23.85 9.45 7.26
C ASP A 9 22.87 9.11 8.38
N ARG A 10 21.61 8.87 7.99
CA ARG A 10 20.48 8.66 8.90
C ARG A 10 20.72 7.50 9.88
N LYS A 11 21.51 6.49 9.48
CA LYS A 11 21.84 5.33 10.35
C LYS A 11 22.75 5.69 11.51
N LYS A 12 23.52 6.79 11.40
CA LYS A 12 24.48 7.26 12.42
C LYS A 12 23.92 8.33 13.34
N VAL A 13 22.72 8.84 13.07
CA VAL A 13 22.09 9.96 13.79
C VAL A 13 21.90 9.66 15.27
N ARG A 14 21.54 8.43 15.61
CA ARG A 14 21.34 8.00 17.00
C ARG A 14 22.65 8.07 17.81
N GLU A 15 23.75 7.58 17.24
CA GLU A 15 25.06 7.62 17.86
C GLU A 15 25.60 9.04 18.03
N ILE A 16 25.36 9.90 17.03
CA ILE A 16 25.77 11.31 17.05
C ILE A 16 25.01 12.08 18.13
N LEU A 17 23.70 11.88 18.25
CA LEU A 17 22.89 12.55 19.27
C LEU A 17 23.29 12.15 20.70
N ILE A 18 23.62 10.87 20.92
CA ILE A 18 24.11 10.37 22.22
C ILE A 18 25.43 11.05 22.58
N LYS A 19 26.33 11.21 21.59
CA LYS A 19 27.64 11.83 21.77
C LYS A 19 27.57 13.34 21.97
N GLU A 20 26.72 14.05 21.23
CA GLU A 20 26.57 15.51 21.32
C GLU A 20 25.80 15.97 22.55
N LEU A 21 24.82 15.19 23.00
CA LEU A 21 23.99 15.54 24.18
C LEU A 21 24.56 15.00 25.49
N GLY A 22 25.67 14.26 25.46
CA GLY A 22 26.36 13.76 26.65
C GLY A 22 25.54 12.77 27.49
N LEU A 23 24.56 12.10 26.89
CA LEU A 23 23.69 11.15 27.59
C LEU A 23 24.44 9.83 27.79
N LYS A 24 24.54 9.37 29.04
CA LYS A 24 25.11 8.04 29.37
C LYS A 24 24.03 6.97 29.22
N ASP A 25 24.44 5.79 28.76
CA ASP A 25 23.58 4.61 28.46
C ASP A 25 22.84 3.99 29.67
N SER A 26 22.78 4.66 30.83
CA SER A 26 22.23 4.10 32.05
C SER A 26 21.59 5.16 32.95
N ASP A 27 20.36 5.56 32.64
CA ASP A 27 19.48 6.20 33.64
C ASP A 27 18.20 5.37 33.79
N SER A 28 18.36 4.25 34.49
CA SER A 28 17.31 3.55 35.21
C SER A 28 16.75 4.48 36.29
N PHE A 29 15.50 4.94 36.11
CA PHE A 29 14.79 5.72 37.12
C PHE A 29 14.39 4.84 38.32
N HIS A 30 15.26 4.77 39.32
CA HIS A 30 14.88 4.51 40.70
C HIS A 30 14.60 5.84 41.40
N HIS A 31 13.44 5.98 42.04
CA HIS A 31 13.27 6.97 43.10
C HIS A 31 12.42 6.39 44.23
N GLU A 32 13.11 6.08 45.33
CA GLU A 32 12.50 5.96 46.65
C GLU A 32 12.09 7.34 47.19
N GLY A 33 10.93 7.37 47.85
CA GLY A 33 10.75 8.02 49.15
C GLY A 33 10.59 9.55 49.21
N SER A 34 9.36 10.04 49.18
CA SER A 34 8.95 11.20 50.00
C SER A 34 7.43 11.27 50.17
N LYS A 35 6.98 11.40 51.43
CA LYS A 35 5.58 11.41 51.87
C LYS A 35 4.99 12.84 51.89
N HIS A 36 3.66 12.90 51.71
CA HIS A 36 2.73 14.00 52.03
C HIS A 36 2.68 15.16 51.01
N ARG A 37 1.55 15.63 50.46
CA ARG A 37 0.16 15.83 50.95
C ARG A 37 -0.84 15.84 49.76
N ARG A 38 -2.06 15.33 49.96
CA ARG A 38 -3.17 15.35 48.97
C ARG A 38 -3.68 16.79 48.76
N GLY A 39 -3.38 17.37 47.61
CA GLY A 39 -4.13 18.47 47.01
C GLY A 39 -4.59 18.02 45.63
N GLN A 40 -5.90 18.07 45.36
CA GLN A 40 -6.46 17.81 44.04
C GLN A 40 -5.91 18.83 43.04
N ARG A 41 -4.80 18.50 42.39
CA ARG A 41 -4.43 19.12 41.12
C ARG A 41 -5.29 18.47 40.06
N THR A 42 -6.20 19.25 39.49
CA THR A 42 -6.81 18.96 38.20
C THR A 42 -5.66 18.79 37.21
N ILE A 43 -5.27 17.53 36.96
CA ILE A 43 -4.35 17.20 35.89
C ILE A 43 -5.17 17.41 34.63
N THR A 44 -5.13 18.62 34.07
CA THR A 44 -5.37 18.82 32.65
C THR A 44 -4.32 17.97 31.95
N ARG A 45 -4.70 16.74 31.58
CA ARG A 45 -3.93 15.93 30.64
C ARG A 45 -3.64 16.84 29.44
N PRO A 46 -2.38 17.05 29.05
CA PRO A 46 -2.12 17.76 27.80
C PRO A 46 -2.88 17.01 26.71
N ILE A 47 -3.68 17.75 25.95
CA ILE A 47 -4.31 17.25 24.74
C ILE A 47 -3.14 16.77 23.88
N LEU A 48 -3.01 15.45 23.68
CA LEU A 48 -2.04 14.85 22.77
C LEU A 48 -2.38 15.36 21.37
N GLN A 49 -1.81 16.50 21.00
CA GLN A 49 -1.86 17.01 19.64
C GLN A 49 -0.86 16.19 18.81
N ASP A 50 -1.38 15.70 17.68
CA ASP A 50 -0.79 14.85 16.65
C ASP A 50 -0.45 13.41 17.05
N ILE A 51 -1.52 12.60 17.12
CA ILE A 51 -1.49 11.14 17.28
C ILE A 51 -0.86 10.46 16.04
N GLU A 52 -1.00 11.04 14.85
CA GLU A 52 -0.58 10.44 13.58
C GLU A 52 0.67 11.14 13.02
N LEU A 53 1.55 10.39 12.36
CA LEU A 53 2.76 10.91 11.71
C LEU A 53 2.55 11.09 10.20
N PRO A 54 3.29 12.03 9.59
CA PRO A 54 3.28 12.17 8.13
C PRO A 54 3.79 10.89 7.47
N LEU A 55 3.37 10.67 6.23
CA LEU A 55 3.81 9.56 5.41
C LEU A 55 5.33 9.55 5.28
N THR A 56 5.95 8.40 5.59
CA THR A 56 7.39 8.24 5.43
C THR A 56 7.79 8.06 3.96
N ASP A 57 9.08 8.23 3.67
CA ASP A 57 9.61 8.15 2.31
C ASP A 57 9.39 6.76 1.68
N ILE A 58 9.40 6.73 0.34
CA ILE A 58 9.09 5.53 -0.43
C ILE A 58 10.07 4.38 -0.17
N ASP A 59 11.34 4.69 0.11
CA ASP A 59 12.37 3.68 0.38
C ASP A 59 12.12 2.99 1.72
N ALA A 60 11.89 3.77 2.77
CA ALA A 60 11.53 3.23 4.07
C ALA A 60 10.25 2.38 4.02
N ARG A 61 9.21 2.82 3.29
CA ARG A 61 7.99 2.02 3.10
C ARG A 61 8.28 0.72 2.36
N HIS A 62 9.03 0.79 1.26
CA HIS A 62 9.35 -0.39 0.46
C HIS A 62 10.16 -1.41 1.25
N GLU A 63 11.19 -0.99 1.96
CA GLU A 63 12.02 -1.85 2.79
C GLU A 63 11.18 -2.52 3.89
N THR A 64 10.38 -1.73 4.63
CA THR A 64 9.53 -2.25 5.71
C THR A 64 8.48 -3.23 5.21
N TYR A 65 7.78 -2.94 4.11
CA TYR A 65 6.80 -3.87 3.54
C TYR A 65 7.46 -5.11 2.95
N THR A 66 8.64 -5.00 2.32
CA THR A 66 9.38 -6.15 1.80
C THR A 66 9.80 -7.07 2.95
N ALA A 67 10.32 -6.50 4.03
CA ALA A 67 10.69 -7.24 5.23
C ALA A 67 9.47 -7.90 5.89
N LEU A 68 8.34 -7.19 6.00
CA LEU A 68 7.08 -7.78 6.47
C LEU A 68 6.68 -8.99 5.62
N LEU A 69 6.59 -8.83 4.29
CA LEU A 69 6.16 -9.89 3.39
C LEU A 69 7.10 -11.10 3.42
N SER A 70 8.40 -10.89 3.62
CA SER A 70 9.39 -11.99 3.75
C SER A 70 9.14 -12.90 4.95
N LYS A 71 8.50 -12.38 6.01
CA LYS A 71 8.17 -13.13 7.24
C LYS A 71 6.81 -13.83 7.17
N LEU A 72 6.04 -13.57 6.12
CA LEU A 72 4.70 -14.13 5.96
C LEU A 72 4.69 -15.31 4.99
N SER A 73 3.75 -16.21 5.18
CA SER A 73 3.44 -17.29 4.25
C SER A 73 2.17 -16.96 3.46
N LEU A 74 1.99 -17.66 2.34
CA LEU A 74 0.74 -17.69 1.60
C LEU A 74 0.01 -18.98 1.96
N ALA A 75 -1.25 -18.86 2.36
CA ALA A 75 -2.07 -20.01 2.71
C ALA A 75 -2.48 -20.78 1.44
N SER A 76 -2.67 -22.10 1.54
CA SER A 76 -2.96 -22.96 0.38
C SER A 76 -4.25 -22.58 -0.33
N ASP A 77 -5.32 -22.27 0.41
CA ASP A 77 -6.59 -21.80 -0.15
C ASP A 77 -6.46 -20.45 -0.86
N HIS A 78 -5.56 -19.57 -0.38
CA HIS A 78 -5.24 -18.31 -1.06
C HIS A 78 -4.42 -18.53 -2.32
N LEU A 79 -3.46 -19.47 -2.29
CA LEU A 79 -2.70 -19.88 -3.46
C LEU A 79 -3.65 -20.42 -4.54
N GLU A 80 -4.52 -21.36 -4.20
CA GLU A 80 -5.56 -21.90 -5.09
C GLU A 80 -6.48 -20.79 -5.64
N ASN A 81 -6.85 -19.80 -4.80
CA ASN A 81 -7.64 -18.65 -5.26
C ASN A 81 -6.92 -17.79 -6.30
N LEU A 82 -5.60 -17.62 -6.18
CA LEU A 82 -4.81 -16.83 -7.12
C LEU A 82 -4.55 -17.62 -8.41
N LEU A 83 -4.26 -18.91 -8.31
CA LEU A 83 -4.07 -19.81 -9.45
C LEU A 83 -5.34 -19.90 -10.31
N SER A 84 -6.51 -20.04 -9.68
CA SER A 84 -7.81 -20.06 -10.39
C SER A 84 -8.16 -18.76 -11.12
N ARG A 85 -7.41 -17.67 -10.89
CA ARG A 85 -7.54 -16.37 -11.56
C ARG A 85 -6.55 -16.19 -12.71
N GLY A 86 -5.81 -17.24 -13.08
CA GLY A 86 -4.82 -17.19 -14.15
C GLY A 86 -3.44 -16.69 -13.73
N MET A 87 -3.15 -16.59 -12.43
CA MET A 87 -1.79 -16.35 -11.94
C MET A 87 -0.98 -17.65 -11.92
N THR A 88 0.33 -17.56 -12.09
CA THR A 88 1.27 -18.68 -11.86
C THR A 88 1.94 -18.56 -10.49
N GLU A 89 2.48 -19.66 -9.97
CA GLU A 89 3.25 -19.62 -8.71
C GLU A 89 4.45 -18.66 -8.78
N GLU A 90 5.13 -18.62 -9.94
CA GLU A 90 6.24 -17.70 -10.19
C GLU A 90 5.77 -16.24 -10.09
N MET A 91 4.65 -15.89 -10.73
CA MET A 91 4.06 -14.57 -10.66
C MET A 91 3.65 -14.20 -9.23
N ILE A 92 3.01 -15.13 -8.52
CA ILE A 92 2.57 -14.96 -7.12
C ILE A 92 3.77 -14.67 -6.22
N CYS A 93 4.85 -15.43 -6.40
CA CYS A 93 6.11 -15.25 -5.67
C CYS A 93 6.75 -13.90 -6.00
N ARG A 94 6.94 -13.60 -7.29
CA ARG A 94 7.54 -12.36 -7.80
C ARG A 94 6.80 -11.12 -7.30
N ASN A 95 5.48 -11.15 -7.32
CA ASN A 95 4.67 -9.99 -6.94
C ASN A 95 4.56 -9.85 -5.41
N GLY A 96 4.87 -10.90 -4.65
CA GLY A 96 4.96 -10.87 -3.18
C GLY A 96 3.61 -11.05 -2.48
N TYR A 97 2.68 -11.80 -3.08
CA TYR A 97 1.39 -12.10 -2.46
C TYR A 97 1.57 -12.96 -1.21
N LYS A 98 0.94 -12.56 -0.11
CA LYS A 98 0.98 -13.26 1.20
C LYS A 98 -0.38 -13.29 1.86
N THR A 99 -0.53 -14.10 2.89
CA THR A 99 -1.72 -14.09 3.74
C THR A 99 -1.51 -13.13 4.91
N MET A 100 -2.50 -12.29 5.19
CA MET A 100 -2.52 -11.46 6.40
C MET A 100 -2.42 -12.36 7.64
N PRO A 101 -1.47 -12.15 8.56
CA PRO A 101 -1.37 -12.95 9.77
C PRO A 101 -2.63 -12.83 10.62
N VAL A 102 -3.02 -13.91 11.29
CA VAL A 102 -4.17 -13.94 12.21
C VAL A 102 -3.79 -13.67 13.67
N ALA A 103 -2.50 -13.75 13.97
CA ALA A 103 -1.91 -13.54 15.29
C ALA A 103 -0.45 -13.07 15.16
N GLY A 104 0.19 -12.71 16.28
CA GLY A 104 1.61 -12.38 16.28
C GLY A 104 1.97 -10.99 15.75
N PHE A 105 0.99 -10.10 15.54
CA PHE A 105 1.20 -8.74 14.99
C PHE A 105 2.30 -7.96 15.73
N SER A 106 2.26 -7.90 17.06
CA SER A 106 3.27 -7.19 17.85
C SER A 106 4.63 -7.89 17.82
N ALA A 107 4.67 -9.22 17.73
CA ALA A 107 5.93 -9.95 17.62
C ALA A 107 6.63 -9.67 16.29
N ILE A 108 5.87 -9.69 15.18
CA ILE A 108 6.37 -9.36 13.85
C ILE A 108 6.85 -7.90 13.81
N ALA A 109 6.05 -6.96 14.30
CA ALA A 109 6.42 -5.55 14.32
C ALA A 109 7.67 -5.30 15.17
N LYS A 110 7.74 -5.91 16.37
CA LYS A 110 8.93 -5.84 17.22
C LYS A 110 10.17 -6.36 16.49
N GLN A 111 10.08 -7.52 15.84
CA GLN A 111 11.20 -8.08 15.09
C GLN A 111 11.65 -7.16 13.95
N LEU A 112 10.72 -6.60 13.17
CA LEU A 112 11.05 -5.65 12.10
C LEU A 112 11.76 -4.42 12.66
N HIS A 113 11.31 -3.91 13.81
CA HIS A 113 11.96 -2.79 14.48
C HIS A 113 13.38 -3.13 14.99
N GLU A 114 13.56 -4.30 15.59
CA GLU A 114 14.87 -4.80 16.06
C GLU A 114 15.85 -5.04 14.90
N GLU A 115 15.34 -5.43 13.72
CA GLU A 115 16.11 -5.55 12.48
C GLU A 115 16.46 -4.19 11.83
N GLY A 116 16.00 -3.08 12.43
CA GLY A 116 16.32 -1.72 12.01
C GLY A 116 15.38 -1.12 10.97
N HIS A 117 14.24 -1.76 10.68
CA HIS A 117 13.24 -1.21 9.78
C HIS A 117 12.46 -0.06 10.44
N TYR A 118 12.13 0.95 9.63
CA TYR A 118 11.41 2.12 10.10
C TYR A 118 9.90 1.87 10.04
N LEU A 119 9.23 1.91 11.18
CA LEU A 119 7.79 1.61 11.28
C LEU A 119 6.92 2.86 11.43
N ALA A 120 7.46 3.90 12.07
CA ALA A 120 6.77 5.16 12.28
C ALA A 120 6.42 5.81 10.93
N GLY A 121 5.18 6.28 10.77
CA GLY A 121 4.76 6.88 9.49
C GLY A 121 4.61 5.88 8.33
N VAL A 122 4.78 4.56 8.56
CA VAL A 122 4.47 3.52 7.57
C VAL A 122 3.03 3.05 7.76
N PRO A 123 2.15 3.21 6.76
CA PRO A 123 0.74 2.82 6.89
C PRO A 123 0.57 1.34 7.26
N GLY A 124 -0.13 1.10 8.36
CA GLY A 124 -0.32 -0.23 8.93
C GLY A 124 0.44 -0.49 10.21
N PHE A 125 1.43 0.32 10.56
CA PHE A 125 2.22 0.17 11.79
C PHE A 125 1.92 1.31 12.75
N TYR A 126 1.87 1.02 14.04
CA TYR A 126 1.60 2.02 15.08
C TYR A 126 2.05 1.50 16.45
N HIS A 127 2.12 2.41 17.43
CA HIS A 127 2.28 2.03 18.84
C HIS A 127 0.93 1.75 19.48
N ASP A 128 0.79 0.59 20.14
CA ASP A 128 -0.39 0.27 20.92
C ASP A 128 -0.46 1.09 22.22
N THR A 129 -1.54 0.91 23.00
CA THR A 129 -1.74 1.63 24.26
C THR A 129 -0.69 1.33 25.34
N ALA A 130 0.07 0.25 25.17
CA ALA A 130 1.19 -0.12 26.05
C ALA A 130 2.54 0.40 25.51
N GLY A 131 2.54 1.14 24.40
CA GLY A 131 3.73 1.69 23.78
C GLY A 131 4.52 0.69 22.92
N ASN A 132 3.96 -0.47 22.60
CA ASN A 132 4.64 -1.46 21.77
C ASN A 132 4.31 -1.28 20.29
N TRP A 133 5.31 -1.47 19.43
CA TRP A 133 5.06 -1.57 17.99
C TRP A 133 4.12 -2.73 17.67
N THR A 134 3.13 -2.47 16.83
CA THR A 134 2.21 -3.47 16.32
C THR A 134 1.75 -3.14 14.90
N ILE A 135 1.11 -4.12 14.26
CA ILE A 135 0.50 -3.99 12.94
C ILE A 135 -1.00 -3.84 13.12
N CYS A 136 -1.66 -3.06 12.26
CA CYS A 136 -3.10 -2.93 12.22
C CYS A 136 -3.74 -4.30 12.06
N LYS A 137 -4.56 -4.67 13.06
CA LYS A 137 -5.22 -5.96 13.11
C LYS A 137 -6.40 -5.94 12.15
N GLU A 138 -6.24 -6.62 11.03
CA GLU A 138 -7.28 -6.78 10.03
C GLU A 138 -7.73 -8.24 9.95
N ARG A 139 -8.89 -8.45 9.33
CA ARG A 139 -9.38 -9.81 9.08
C ARG A 139 -8.45 -10.53 8.11
N ARG A 140 -8.50 -11.86 8.15
CA ARG A 140 -7.78 -12.70 7.19
C ARG A 140 -8.14 -12.32 5.76
N GLY A 141 -7.10 -12.27 4.93
CA GLY A 141 -7.19 -11.91 3.52
C GLY A 141 -5.83 -12.03 2.85
N ILE A 142 -5.84 -11.81 1.54
CA ILE A 142 -4.63 -11.80 0.71
C ILE A 142 -4.04 -10.40 0.72
N LEU A 143 -2.77 -10.28 1.11
CA LEU A 143 -1.97 -9.06 0.97
C LEU A 143 -1.53 -8.90 -0.49
N VAL A 144 -1.83 -7.74 -1.05
CA VAL A 144 -1.61 -7.37 -2.45
C VAL A 144 -0.71 -6.12 -2.47
N PRO A 145 0.57 -6.27 -2.84
CA PRO A 145 1.48 -5.12 -2.92
C PRO A 145 1.13 -4.16 -4.05
N ALA A 146 0.93 -2.87 -3.72
CA ALA A 146 0.85 -1.79 -4.71
C ALA A 146 2.23 -1.17 -4.91
N ARG A 147 2.62 -0.93 -6.16
CA ARG A 147 3.99 -0.57 -6.53
C ARG A 147 4.07 0.75 -7.28
N THR A 148 5.14 1.49 -7.06
CA THR A 148 5.49 2.65 -7.86
C THR A 148 6.01 2.19 -9.23
N PRO A 149 6.19 3.11 -10.19
CA PRO A 149 6.80 2.77 -11.47
C PRO A 149 8.23 2.24 -11.41
N GLU A 150 8.96 2.51 -10.33
CA GLU A 150 10.29 1.94 -10.07
C GLU A 150 10.22 0.56 -9.40
N GLY A 151 9.02 -0.02 -9.25
CA GLY A 151 8.80 -1.33 -8.64
C GLY A 151 8.81 -1.33 -7.10
N LYS A 152 8.94 -0.17 -6.45
CA LYS A 152 8.95 -0.06 -4.97
C LYS A 152 7.56 -0.25 -4.39
N ILE A 153 7.44 -1.01 -3.31
CA ILE A 153 6.16 -1.22 -2.61
C ILE A 153 5.80 0.08 -1.87
N GLN A 154 4.72 0.74 -2.29
CA GLN A 154 4.23 1.97 -1.66
C GLN A 154 3.10 1.74 -0.65
N GLY A 155 2.42 0.60 -0.75
CA GLY A 155 1.34 0.23 0.16
C GLY A 155 0.90 -1.21 -0.04
N LEU A 156 0.11 -1.71 0.91
CA LEU A 156 -0.48 -3.05 0.84
C LEU A 156 -2.00 -2.93 0.85
N GLN A 157 -2.66 -3.56 -0.14
CA GLN A 157 -4.09 -3.84 -0.05
C GLN A 157 -4.31 -5.22 0.58
N ILE A 158 -5.45 -5.39 1.22
CA ILE A 158 -5.92 -6.62 1.82
C ILE A 158 -7.22 -6.99 1.12
N ARG A 159 -7.21 -8.10 0.38
CA ARG A 159 -8.41 -8.70 -0.19
C ARG A 159 -8.99 -9.68 0.82
N LEU A 160 -10.04 -9.28 1.51
CA LEU A 160 -10.70 -10.05 2.56
C LEU A 160 -11.47 -11.27 2.01
N ASP A 161 -11.48 -12.35 2.79
CA ASP A 161 -12.04 -13.65 2.37
C ASP A 161 -13.58 -13.61 2.25
N PHE A 162 -14.26 -13.18 3.32
CA PHE A 162 -15.71 -13.32 3.48
C PHE A 162 -16.43 -11.97 3.59
N ILE A 163 -16.31 -11.14 2.55
CA ILE A 163 -16.92 -9.80 2.52
C ILE A 163 -17.62 -9.54 1.18
N LYS A 164 -18.92 -9.19 1.24
CA LYS A 164 -19.72 -8.82 0.06
C LYS A 164 -19.49 -7.37 -0.42
N LYS A 165 -19.16 -6.43 0.47
CA LYS A 165 -18.91 -5.00 0.15
C LYS A 165 -17.63 -4.51 0.85
N GLY A 166 -16.77 -3.78 0.12
CA GLY A 166 -15.47 -3.35 0.66
C GLY A 166 -14.48 -4.51 0.79
N LYS A 167 -14.46 -5.38 -0.24
CA LYS A 167 -13.63 -6.59 -0.31
C LYS A 167 -12.13 -6.28 -0.27
N PHE A 168 -11.72 -5.13 -0.81
CA PHE A 168 -10.36 -4.64 -0.77
C PHE A 168 -10.26 -3.48 0.21
N ARG A 169 -9.24 -3.52 1.08
CA ARG A 169 -8.94 -2.46 2.05
C ARG A 169 -7.44 -2.17 2.05
N TRP A 170 -7.06 -0.92 2.25
CA TRP A 170 -5.65 -0.62 2.48
C TRP A 170 -5.25 -0.99 3.90
N LEU A 171 -4.07 -1.59 4.05
CA LEU A 171 -3.41 -1.68 5.34
C LEU A 171 -3.07 -0.25 5.79
N THR A 172 -3.72 0.22 6.84
CA THR A 172 -3.68 1.61 7.29
C THR A 172 -3.70 1.67 8.81
N SER A 173 -3.10 2.72 9.35
CA SER A 173 -2.99 3.00 10.79
C SER A 173 -3.48 4.42 11.11
N VAL A 174 -4.37 4.94 10.26
CA VAL A 174 -5.00 6.25 10.44
C VAL A 174 -5.56 6.43 11.85
N GLY A 175 -5.28 7.58 12.47
CA GLY A 175 -5.72 7.90 13.83
C GLY A 175 -5.10 7.05 14.95
N LYS A 176 -4.00 6.33 14.68
CA LYS A 176 -3.23 5.58 15.68
C LYS A 176 -1.92 6.27 16.01
N GLN A 177 -1.43 6.07 17.24
CA GLN A 177 -0.19 6.67 17.74
C GLN A 177 1.01 6.30 16.86
N ASP A 178 1.72 7.29 16.34
CA ASP A 178 2.82 7.16 15.38
C ASP A 178 2.46 6.44 14.07
N GLY A 179 1.16 6.23 13.85
CA GLY A 179 0.61 5.61 12.66
C GLY A 179 0.56 6.57 11.50
N CYS A 180 0.14 6.05 10.36
CA CYS A 180 -0.13 6.82 9.14
C CYS A 180 -1.29 6.23 8.33
N LYS A 181 -2.03 7.12 7.67
CA LYS A 181 -3.08 6.81 6.70
C LYS A 181 -2.50 6.35 5.38
N ALA A 182 -3.13 5.35 4.77
CA ALA A 182 -2.90 4.99 3.38
C ALA A 182 -3.58 5.96 2.39
N GLU A 183 -2.89 6.37 1.33
CA GLU A 183 -3.34 7.44 0.42
C GLU A 183 -4.07 6.94 -0.85
N CYS A 184 -4.38 5.64 -0.92
CA CYS A 184 -5.00 5.03 -2.10
C CYS A 184 -4.13 5.20 -3.36
N TRP A 185 -2.90 4.68 -3.32
CA TRP A 185 -1.94 4.79 -4.42
C TRP A 185 -2.32 3.99 -5.65
N THR A 186 -1.80 4.46 -6.78
CA THR A 186 -1.75 3.71 -8.04
C THR A 186 -0.82 2.50 -7.91
N HIS A 187 -1.01 1.53 -8.79
CA HIS A 187 -0.09 0.44 -9.01
C HIS A 187 0.22 0.37 -10.51
N ILE A 188 1.43 -0.05 -10.88
CA ILE A 188 1.78 -0.32 -12.27
C ILE A 188 2.44 -1.69 -12.39
N ALA A 189 1.94 -2.47 -13.34
CA ALA A 189 2.46 -3.78 -13.72
C ALA A 189 3.11 -3.67 -15.11
N GLY A 190 4.40 -4.01 -15.19
CA GLY A 190 5.20 -3.91 -16.41
C GLY A 190 5.85 -2.54 -16.62
N GLU A 191 6.79 -2.49 -17.57
CA GLU A 191 7.46 -1.26 -17.98
C GLU A 191 6.57 -0.44 -18.93
N PRO A 192 6.68 0.90 -18.95
CA PRO A 192 5.92 1.74 -19.88
C PRO A 192 6.14 1.35 -21.34
N THR A 193 5.04 1.30 -22.08
CA THR A 193 5.01 1.01 -23.53
C THR A 193 4.24 2.13 -24.25
N PRO A 194 4.24 2.21 -25.60
CA PRO A 194 3.49 3.23 -26.32
C PRO A 194 1.98 3.24 -25.99
N THR A 195 1.41 2.09 -25.61
CA THR A 195 0.01 1.97 -25.17
C THR A 195 -0.07 1.28 -23.82
N VAL A 196 -0.58 1.99 -22.80
CA VAL A 196 -0.74 1.49 -21.43
C VAL A 196 -2.21 1.31 -21.10
N LEU A 197 -2.55 0.22 -20.41
CA LEU A 197 -3.91 -0.02 -19.93
C LEU A 197 -4.16 0.68 -18.59
N LEU A 198 -5.39 1.12 -18.35
CA LEU A 198 -5.83 1.67 -17.06
C LEU A 198 -7.04 0.89 -16.53
N THR A 199 -6.91 0.25 -15.37
CA THR A 199 -7.95 -0.60 -14.76
C THR A 199 -8.11 -0.33 -13.25
N GLU A 200 -8.99 -1.09 -12.58
CA GLU A 200 -9.19 -1.04 -11.13
C GLU A 200 -8.46 -2.19 -10.40
N GLY A 201 -7.70 -1.84 -9.38
CA GLY A 201 -7.14 -2.82 -8.44
C GLY A 201 -5.82 -3.44 -8.92
N PRO A 202 -4.77 -3.43 -8.07
CA PRO A 202 -3.46 -4.01 -8.41
C PRO A 202 -3.52 -5.47 -8.83
N MET A 203 -4.37 -6.27 -8.19
CA MET A 203 -4.53 -7.70 -8.49
C MET A 203 -4.98 -7.95 -9.94
N LYS A 204 -5.85 -7.09 -10.49
CA LYS A 204 -6.30 -7.21 -11.88
C LYS A 204 -5.20 -6.80 -12.85
N ALA A 205 -4.54 -5.68 -12.56
CA ALA A 205 -3.41 -5.22 -13.36
C ALA A 205 -2.32 -6.28 -13.50
N ASP A 206 -1.99 -6.93 -12.38
CA ASP A 206 -1.05 -8.04 -12.34
C ASP A 206 -1.46 -9.21 -13.25
N VAL A 207 -2.72 -9.65 -13.19
CA VAL A 207 -3.25 -10.75 -14.05
C VAL A 207 -3.20 -10.35 -15.53
N ILE A 208 -3.73 -9.16 -15.86
CA ILE A 208 -3.78 -8.67 -17.23
C ILE A 208 -2.37 -8.54 -17.80
N HIS A 209 -1.44 -7.96 -17.04
CA HIS A 209 -0.04 -7.83 -17.47
C HIS A 209 0.60 -9.20 -17.69
N HIS A 210 0.39 -10.15 -16.77
CA HIS A 210 0.94 -11.50 -16.90
C HIS A 210 0.43 -12.25 -18.14
N ILE A 211 -0.85 -12.09 -18.47
CA ILE A 211 -1.46 -12.79 -19.60
C ILE A 211 -1.16 -12.10 -20.93
N THR A 212 -1.25 -10.77 -20.98
CA THR A 212 -1.20 -10.01 -22.25
C THR A 212 0.17 -9.42 -22.56
N GLY A 213 1.07 -9.33 -21.58
CA GLY A 213 2.33 -8.61 -21.68
C GLY A 213 2.20 -7.09 -21.71
N LEU A 214 0.98 -6.55 -21.78
CA LEU A 214 0.74 -5.09 -21.80
C LEU A 214 1.04 -4.48 -20.45
N THR A 215 1.52 -3.25 -20.45
CA THR A 215 1.68 -2.44 -19.24
C THR A 215 0.30 -2.07 -18.70
N VAL A 216 0.09 -2.21 -17.40
CA VAL A 216 -1.21 -1.90 -16.78
C VAL A 216 -1.03 -1.02 -15.55
N ILE A 217 -1.65 0.16 -15.58
CA ILE A 217 -1.85 0.99 -14.40
C ILE A 217 -3.16 0.57 -13.75
N ALA A 218 -3.14 0.35 -12.43
CA ALA A 218 -4.31 0.15 -11.60
C ALA A 218 -4.53 1.34 -10.68
N VAL A 219 -5.77 1.82 -10.64
CA VAL A 219 -6.25 2.73 -9.58
C VAL A 219 -7.04 1.94 -8.53
N PRO A 220 -7.06 2.39 -7.26
CA PRO A 220 -7.88 1.77 -6.21
C PRO A 220 -9.40 1.85 -6.46
N GLY A 221 -9.80 2.69 -7.41
CA GLY A 221 -11.16 2.86 -7.93
C GLY A 221 -11.27 4.22 -8.62
N VAL A 222 -12.23 4.38 -9.54
CA VAL A 222 -12.42 5.65 -10.29
C VAL A 222 -12.66 6.89 -9.43
N ASN A 223 -13.06 6.70 -8.17
CA ASN A 223 -13.29 7.78 -7.21
C ASN A 223 -12.06 8.14 -6.37
N SER A 224 -10.90 7.53 -6.65
CA SER A 224 -9.65 7.76 -5.92
C SER A 224 -8.47 7.82 -6.89
N LEU A 225 -8.31 9.00 -7.51
CA LEU A 225 -7.36 9.25 -8.61
C LEU A 225 -6.19 10.16 -8.21
N ASN A 226 -5.97 10.38 -6.91
CA ASN A 226 -5.01 11.38 -6.39
C ASN A 226 -3.60 11.21 -6.96
N HIS A 227 -3.15 9.96 -7.10
CA HIS A 227 -1.81 9.62 -7.61
C HIS A 227 -1.79 9.25 -9.10
N LEU A 228 -2.95 9.31 -9.78
CA LEU A 228 -3.02 8.93 -11.19
C LEU A 228 -2.26 9.90 -12.07
N LYS A 229 -2.39 11.21 -11.84
CA LYS A 229 -1.74 12.23 -12.66
C LYS A 229 -0.22 12.03 -12.70
N GLU A 230 0.42 11.87 -11.54
CA GLU A 230 1.86 11.64 -11.43
C GLU A 230 2.29 10.36 -12.16
N THR A 231 1.49 9.30 -12.07
CA THR A 231 1.75 8.04 -12.78
C THR A 231 1.63 8.21 -14.30
N LEU A 232 0.64 8.97 -14.77
CA LEU A 232 0.44 9.27 -16.18
C LEU A 232 1.59 10.10 -16.75
N GLU A 233 2.02 11.14 -16.03
CA GLU A 233 3.18 11.97 -16.39
C GLU A 233 4.46 11.13 -16.44
N TYR A 234 4.65 10.20 -15.49
CA TYR A 234 5.75 9.25 -15.55
C TYR A 234 5.74 8.40 -16.83
N VAL A 235 4.64 7.70 -17.13
CA VAL A 235 4.62 6.81 -18.31
C VAL A 235 4.73 7.60 -19.61
N GLN A 236 4.15 8.80 -19.68
CA GLN A 236 4.30 9.71 -20.81
C GLN A 236 5.77 10.12 -21.01
N SER A 237 6.48 10.45 -19.93
CA SER A 237 7.92 10.75 -19.98
C SER A 237 8.78 9.58 -20.48
N LYS A 238 8.25 8.35 -20.41
CA LYS A 238 8.88 7.12 -20.90
C LYS A 238 8.41 6.69 -22.29
N GLY A 239 7.62 7.52 -22.98
CA GLY A 239 7.21 7.30 -24.36
C GLY A 239 5.82 6.67 -24.53
N THR A 240 5.01 6.59 -23.47
CA THR A 240 3.59 6.26 -23.62
C THR A 240 2.86 7.39 -24.30
N THR A 241 2.23 7.09 -25.44
CA THR A 241 1.45 8.05 -26.22
C THR A 241 -0.05 7.85 -26.04
N LYS A 242 -0.48 6.66 -25.60
CA LYS A 242 -1.89 6.30 -25.52
C LYS A 242 -2.25 5.56 -24.23
N ILE A 243 -3.37 5.93 -23.61
CA ILE A 243 -3.98 5.22 -22.49
C ILE A 243 -5.28 4.54 -22.92
N MET A 244 -5.39 3.24 -22.68
CA MET A 244 -6.64 2.50 -22.93
C MET A 244 -7.29 2.11 -21.61
N THR A 245 -8.44 2.71 -21.34
CA THR A 245 -9.23 2.40 -20.14
C THR A 245 -9.91 1.03 -20.29
N ALA A 246 -9.86 0.24 -19.22
CA ALA A 246 -10.37 -1.12 -19.10
C ALA A 246 -10.96 -1.34 -17.70
N PHE A 247 -11.96 -0.53 -17.35
CA PHE A 247 -12.72 -0.62 -16.10
C PHE A 247 -13.84 -1.67 -16.23
N ASP A 248 -14.26 -2.28 -15.12
CA ASP A 248 -15.31 -3.31 -15.11
C ASP A 248 -16.57 -2.84 -15.84
N MET A 249 -17.13 -3.68 -16.71
CA MET A 249 -18.23 -3.33 -17.62
C MET A 249 -19.53 -2.92 -16.91
N ASP A 250 -19.62 -3.11 -15.58
CA ASP A 250 -20.70 -2.58 -14.75
C ASP A 250 -20.70 -1.04 -14.65
N TYR A 251 -19.59 -0.38 -15.04
CA TYR A 251 -19.49 1.08 -15.13
C TYR A 251 -20.55 1.71 -16.04
N LEU A 252 -20.97 1.00 -17.10
CA LEU A 252 -21.98 1.48 -18.05
C LEU A 252 -23.37 1.65 -17.41
N LYS A 253 -23.62 1.02 -16.26
CA LYS A 253 -24.95 0.93 -15.63
C LYS A 253 -25.07 1.73 -14.33
N ASN A 254 -23.98 2.27 -13.79
CA ASN A 254 -23.97 2.89 -12.47
C ASN A 254 -23.77 4.43 -12.55
N PRO A 255 -24.78 5.24 -12.21
CA PRO A 255 -24.68 6.70 -12.21
C PRO A 255 -23.53 7.24 -11.35
N HIS A 256 -23.19 6.59 -10.23
CA HIS A 256 -22.09 7.00 -9.36
C HIS A 256 -20.71 6.78 -9.98
N VAL A 257 -20.61 5.94 -11.02
CA VAL A 257 -19.36 5.72 -11.76
C VAL A 257 -19.16 6.78 -12.84
N LYS A 258 -20.25 7.44 -13.29
CA LYS A 258 -20.22 8.50 -14.28
C LYS A 258 -19.34 9.68 -13.84
N ASP A 259 -19.51 10.13 -12.59
CA ASP A 259 -18.74 11.25 -12.05
C ASP A 259 -17.26 10.90 -11.91
N GLY A 260 -16.94 9.67 -11.46
CA GLY A 260 -15.57 9.16 -11.43
C GLY A 260 -14.93 9.10 -12.81
N TYR A 261 -15.69 8.69 -13.83
CA TYR A 261 -15.22 8.66 -15.22
C TYR A 261 -15.02 10.06 -15.80
N PHE A 262 -15.89 11.02 -15.49
CA PHE A 262 -15.68 12.43 -15.88
C PHE A 262 -14.40 13.00 -15.25
N ASN A 263 -14.15 12.71 -13.98
CA ASN A 263 -12.92 13.12 -13.32
C ASN A 263 -11.69 12.47 -13.98
N LEU A 264 -11.77 11.17 -14.30
CA LEU A 264 -10.73 10.46 -15.04
C LEU A 264 -10.45 11.11 -16.41
N ALA A 265 -11.49 11.35 -17.20
CA ALA A 265 -11.35 12.02 -18.51
C ALA A 265 -10.72 13.41 -18.37
N THR A 266 -11.08 14.15 -17.31
CA THR A 266 -10.48 15.45 -17.00
C THR A 266 -9.00 15.33 -16.71
N ILE A 267 -8.57 14.35 -15.90
CA ILE A 267 -7.15 14.11 -15.61
C ILE A 267 -6.39 13.74 -16.88
N LEU A 268 -6.93 12.83 -17.71
CA LEU A 268 -6.32 12.42 -18.98
C LEU A 268 -6.16 13.62 -19.94
N ALA A 269 -7.19 14.46 -20.05
CA ALA A 269 -7.15 15.67 -20.85
C ALA A 269 -6.14 16.71 -20.32
N GLN A 270 -6.00 16.86 -18.99
CA GLN A 270 -5.03 17.75 -18.38
C GLN A 270 -3.58 17.31 -18.61
N VAL A 271 -3.32 15.99 -18.62
CA VAL A 271 -2.00 15.44 -18.98
C VAL A 271 -1.75 15.54 -20.49
N GLY A 272 -2.80 15.69 -21.30
CA GLY A 272 -2.69 15.81 -22.76
C GLY A 272 -2.26 14.50 -23.43
N ILE A 273 -2.68 13.36 -22.87
CA ILE A 273 -2.39 12.03 -23.43
C ILE A 273 -3.61 11.51 -24.20
N ASP A 274 -3.38 10.90 -25.37
CA ASP A 274 -4.47 10.28 -26.13
C ASP A 274 -5.06 9.13 -25.32
N TYR A 275 -6.39 9.02 -25.30
CA TYR A 275 -7.05 7.95 -24.57
C TYR A 275 -8.26 7.37 -25.28
N GLY A 276 -8.56 6.12 -24.94
CA GLY A 276 -9.74 5.41 -25.41
C GLY A 276 -10.23 4.39 -24.38
N THR A 277 -11.21 3.59 -24.77
CA THR A 277 -11.78 2.54 -23.92
C THR A 277 -11.81 1.23 -24.68
N TYR A 278 -11.33 0.17 -24.06
CA TYR A 278 -11.56 -1.18 -24.54
C TYR A 278 -12.88 -1.70 -24.01
N LEU A 279 -13.61 -2.37 -24.90
CA LEU A 279 -14.83 -3.11 -24.58
C LEU A 279 -14.60 -4.57 -24.96
N TRP A 280 -15.19 -5.46 -24.20
CA TRP A 280 -15.14 -6.90 -24.42
C TRP A 280 -16.54 -7.50 -24.21
N ASP A 281 -16.64 -8.81 -24.33
CA ASP A 281 -17.88 -9.53 -24.10
C ASP A 281 -18.41 -9.26 -22.68
N PRO A 282 -19.61 -8.66 -22.53
CA PRO A 282 -20.15 -8.24 -21.24
C PRO A 282 -20.52 -9.41 -20.31
N GLN A 283 -20.42 -10.67 -20.75
CA GLN A 283 -20.54 -11.82 -19.85
C GLN A 283 -19.39 -11.89 -18.83
N TYR A 284 -18.24 -11.28 -19.13
CA TYR A 284 -17.10 -11.17 -18.23
C TYR A 284 -17.09 -9.82 -17.55
N LYS A 285 -16.97 -9.83 -16.22
CA LYS A 285 -17.08 -8.61 -15.42
C LYS A 285 -15.90 -7.66 -15.67
N GLY A 286 -14.69 -8.17 -15.50
CA GLY A 286 -13.44 -7.42 -15.67
C GLY A 286 -12.64 -7.91 -16.88
N LEU A 287 -11.69 -7.08 -17.32
CA LEU A 287 -10.77 -7.47 -18.39
C LEU A 287 -9.90 -8.67 -17.96
N ASP A 288 -9.56 -8.77 -16.67
CA ASP A 288 -8.82 -9.91 -16.10
C ASP A 288 -9.55 -11.24 -16.29
N ASP A 289 -10.87 -11.26 -16.07
CA ASP A 289 -11.70 -12.45 -16.30
C ASP A 289 -11.75 -12.80 -17.80
N TYR A 290 -11.87 -11.80 -18.68
CA TYR A 290 -11.96 -12.00 -20.13
C TYR A 290 -10.66 -12.54 -20.74
N VAL A 291 -9.52 -11.90 -20.44
CA VAL A 291 -8.22 -12.35 -20.98
C VAL A 291 -7.83 -13.72 -20.42
N TRP A 292 -8.24 -14.03 -19.18
CA TRP A 292 -8.05 -15.37 -18.62
C TRP A 292 -8.85 -16.41 -19.39
N HIS A 293 -10.12 -16.16 -19.66
CA HIS A 293 -10.93 -17.05 -20.48
C HIS A 293 -10.32 -17.24 -21.89
N CYS A 294 -9.93 -16.15 -22.57
CA CYS A 294 -9.30 -16.26 -23.88
C CYS A 294 -8.03 -17.12 -23.86
N ARG A 295 -7.20 -17.00 -22.83
CA ARG A 295 -6.01 -17.85 -22.66
C ARG A 295 -6.38 -19.33 -22.46
N GLN A 296 -7.44 -19.63 -21.72
CA GLN A 296 -7.91 -21.00 -21.53
C GLN A 296 -8.41 -21.65 -22.82
N GLU A 297 -9.06 -20.86 -23.68
CA GLU A 297 -9.56 -21.31 -25.00
C GLU A 297 -8.48 -21.28 -26.10
N GLY A 298 -7.24 -20.89 -25.79
CA GLY A 298 -6.15 -20.80 -26.76
C GLY A 298 -6.31 -19.66 -27.79
N LEU A 299 -7.04 -18.61 -27.43
CA LEU A 299 -7.26 -17.42 -28.25
C LEU A 299 -6.18 -16.33 -28.04
N LEU A 300 -5.31 -16.51 -27.04
CA LEU A 300 -4.17 -15.65 -26.69
C LEU A 300 -2.93 -16.49 -26.40
#